data_AF-A0A6B1CKY9-F1
#
_entry.id   AF-A0A6B1CKY9-F1
#
_cell.length_a   1.000
_cell.length_b   1.000
_cell.length_c   1.000
_cell.angle_alpha   90.00
_cell.angle_beta   90.00
_cell.angle_gamma   90.00
#
_symmetry.space_group_name_H-M   'P 1'
#
loop_
_entity.id
_entity.type
_entity.pdbx_description
1 polymer ?
#
loop_
_entity_poly.entity_id
_entity_poly.type
_entity_poly.pdbx_seq_one_letter_code
_entity_poly.pdbx_strand_id
1 'polypeptide(L)'
;MKELPMSPRRQPDGRPEWRSVDEMLAQAIAGEDFANLPGKGQPLDLSAYFASGPEHRIAGKLLKDNAVLPQTLQDRRDAEQLCIQASQTLATQKEYLSALKTKICAQAPALCRFFPDRPTALAALGLPTWPEYLSEPEGAPLPARRAFIDGAKRLAELVAAYNRRIEVAIAEYLDFLRQANACAERLNQQVAFSRHLPAGLQLKTSDLTEAEAQVRTALPPLTPLPTDLAQRLNQYYKTARPSLWRRLKKNSRIAVSPNTCSCSVALSPNSSVNTAKCWA
;
A
#
# COMPACT_ATOMS: atom_id res chain seq x y z
N MET A 1 -11.38 18.55 -1.49
CA MET A 1 -12.61 19.36 -1.46
C MET A 1 -13.41 19.01 -2.70
N LYS A 2 -14.55 18.34 -2.56
CA LYS A 2 -15.45 18.08 -3.70
C LYS A 2 -16.30 19.33 -3.90
N GLU A 3 -16.13 20.00 -5.03
CA GLU A 3 -17.00 21.09 -5.46
C GLU A 3 -18.44 20.56 -5.54
N LEU A 4 -19.35 21.16 -4.77
CA LEU A 4 -20.76 20.83 -4.85
C LEU A 4 -21.27 21.26 -6.25
N PRO A 5 -22.02 20.41 -6.96
CA PRO A 5 -22.53 20.76 -8.28
C PRO A 5 -23.51 21.92 -8.17
N MET A 6 -23.15 23.07 -8.76
CA MET A 6 -24.05 24.22 -8.89
C MET A 6 -25.26 23.80 -9.72
N SER A 7 -26.45 23.92 -9.14
CA SER A 7 -27.71 23.67 -9.85
C SER A 7 -28.03 24.90 -10.71
N PRO A 8 -28.08 24.79 -12.05
CA PRO A 8 -28.30 25.95 -12.93
C PRO A 8 -29.73 26.48 -12.76
N ARG A 9 -29.86 27.80 -12.53
CA ARG A 9 -31.15 28.48 -12.67
C ARG A 9 -31.48 28.63 -14.16
N ARG A 10 -32.74 28.42 -14.50
CA ARG A 10 -33.24 28.63 -15.87
C ARG A 10 -33.63 30.09 -16.03
N GLN A 11 -33.20 30.70 -17.13
CA GLN A 11 -33.74 31.98 -17.58
C GLN A 11 -35.24 31.84 -17.87
N PRO A 12 -36.01 32.94 -17.97
CA PRO A 12 -37.40 32.92 -18.44
C PRO A 12 -37.57 32.18 -19.78
N ASP A 13 -36.53 32.20 -20.61
CA ASP A 13 -36.46 31.52 -21.91
C ASP A 13 -36.09 30.03 -21.82
N GLY A 14 -35.97 29.49 -20.60
CA GLY A 14 -35.75 28.07 -20.32
C GLY A 14 -34.32 27.55 -20.50
N ARG A 15 -33.38 28.40 -20.96
CA ARG A 15 -31.97 28.03 -21.14
C ARG A 15 -31.21 28.01 -19.80
N PRO A 16 -30.34 27.00 -19.57
CA PRO A 16 -29.52 26.93 -18.37
C PRO A 16 -28.43 28.01 -18.43
N GLU A 17 -28.36 28.87 -17.43
CA GLU A 17 -27.31 29.87 -17.28
C GLU A 17 -26.34 29.46 -16.19
N TRP A 18 -25.05 29.43 -16.53
CA TRP A 18 -23.97 29.14 -15.59
C TRP A 18 -23.42 30.46 -15.09
N ARG A 19 -23.86 30.91 -13.91
CA ARG A 19 -23.27 32.06 -13.20
C ARG A 19 -22.34 31.57 -12.11
N SER A 20 -21.21 32.22 -11.95
CA SER A 20 -20.35 32.00 -10.78
C SER A 20 -21.02 32.53 -9.50
N VAL A 21 -20.63 32.00 -8.35
CA VAL A 21 -21.13 32.49 -7.04
C VAL A 21 -20.85 33.98 -6.87
N ASP A 22 -19.70 34.45 -7.36
CA ASP A 22 -19.30 35.85 -7.27
C ASP A 22 -20.16 36.76 -8.15
N GLU A 23 -20.54 36.32 -9.35
CA GLU A 23 -21.47 37.06 -10.22
C GLU A 23 -22.88 37.12 -9.60
N MET A 24 -23.33 36.04 -8.97
CA MET A 24 -24.62 36.03 -8.26
C MET A 24 -24.63 36.99 -7.08
N LEU A 25 -23.54 37.04 -6.30
CA LEU A 25 -23.39 37.97 -5.20
C LEU A 25 -23.30 39.41 -5.69
N ALA A 26 -22.49 39.68 -6.73
CA ALA A 26 -22.35 41.01 -7.32
C ALA A 26 -23.69 41.53 -7.86
N GLN A 27 -24.48 40.67 -8.51
CA GLN A 27 -25.80 41.04 -9.01
C GLN A 27 -26.82 41.26 -7.88
N ALA A 28 -26.83 40.42 -6.84
CA ALA A 28 -27.69 40.62 -5.68
C ALA A 28 -27.35 41.91 -4.92
N ILE A 29 -26.05 42.26 -4.84
CA ILE A 29 -25.59 43.54 -4.27
C ILE A 29 -26.05 44.71 -5.14
N ALA A 30 -25.94 44.60 -6.47
CA ALA A 30 -26.33 45.64 -7.42
C ALA A 30 -27.86 45.81 -7.53
N GLY A 31 -28.64 44.75 -7.35
CA GLY A 31 -30.10 44.74 -7.52
C GLY A 31 -30.90 45.26 -6.32
N GLU A 32 -30.25 45.78 -5.27
CA GLU A 32 -30.88 46.10 -3.98
C GLU A 32 -31.64 44.92 -3.33
N ASP A 33 -31.47 43.68 -3.81
CA ASP A 33 -32.10 42.47 -3.24
C ASP A 33 -31.68 42.28 -1.78
N PHE A 34 -30.44 42.66 -1.44
CA PHE A 34 -29.96 42.70 -0.07
C PHE A 34 -30.67 43.76 0.79
N ALA A 35 -31.27 44.80 0.21
CA ALA A 35 -32.08 45.79 0.93
C ALA A 35 -33.45 45.23 1.31
N ASN A 36 -33.98 44.28 0.52
CA ASN A 36 -35.31 43.69 0.70
C ASN A 36 -35.29 42.31 1.39
N LEU A 37 -34.19 41.96 2.07
CA LEU A 37 -34.15 40.72 2.85
C LEU A 37 -35.13 40.79 4.03
N PRO A 38 -36.01 39.80 4.18
CA PRO A 38 -36.93 39.76 5.33
C PRO A 38 -36.11 39.73 6.62
N GLY A 39 -36.32 40.73 7.48
CA GLY A 39 -35.60 40.87 8.76
C GLY A 39 -34.31 41.68 8.73
N LYS A 40 -33.95 42.34 7.61
CA LYS A 40 -32.78 43.22 7.57
C LYS A 40 -32.88 44.35 8.62
N GLY A 41 -31.87 44.47 9.47
CA GLY A 41 -31.78 45.51 10.50
C GLY A 41 -32.54 45.20 11.80
N GLN A 42 -33.31 44.11 11.84
CA GLN A 42 -33.81 43.59 13.12
C GLN A 42 -32.69 42.80 13.81
N PRO A 43 -32.40 43.06 15.10
CA PRO A 43 -31.48 42.22 15.85
C PRO A 43 -32.02 40.80 15.82
N LEU A 44 -31.15 39.84 15.50
CA LEU A 44 -31.49 38.43 15.47
C LEU A 44 -32.04 38.04 16.84
N ASP A 45 -33.34 37.77 16.92
CA ASP A 45 -33.98 37.41 18.18
C ASP A 45 -33.63 35.97 18.53
N LEU A 46 -32.54 35.82 19.27
CA LEU A 46 -32.10 34.54 19.83
C LEU A 46 -32.79 34.24 21.18
N SER A 47 -33.70 35.09 21.65
CA SER A 47 -34.34 34.91 22.97
C SER A 47 -35.08 33.58 23.04
N ALA A 48 -35.80 33.19 21.97
CA ALA A 48 -36.47 31.90 21.86
C ALA A 48 -35.49 30.71 21.84
N TYR A 49 -34.29 30.89 21.27
CA TYR A 49 -33.25 29.86 21.22
C TYR A 49 -32.61 29.62 22.59
N PHE A 50 -32.43 30.68 23.38
CA PHE A 50 -31.92 30.63 24.75
C PHE A 50 -33.01 30.48 25.83
N ALA A 51 -34.29 30.53 25.44
CA ALA A 51 -35.45 30.25 26.29
C ALA A 51 -35.62 28.76 26.62
N SER A 52 -34.56 27.96 26.49
CA SER A 52 -34.52 26.67 27.17
C SER A 52 -34.76 26.92 28.66
N GLY A 53 -35.72 26.18 29.23
CA GLY A 53 -36.08 26.29 30.64
C GLY A 53 -34.84 26.18 31.55
N PRO A 54 -34.86 26.75 32.76
CA PRO A 54 -33.71 26.74 33.67
C PRO A 54 -33.16 25.32 33.89
N GLU A 55 -34.04 24.31 33.90
CA GLU A 55 -33.70 22.89 33.98
C GLU A 55 -32.82 22.41 32.82
N HIS A 56 -33.15 22.77 31.57
CA HIS A 56 -32.36 22.38 30.39
C HIS A 56 -30.98 23.04 30.38
N ARG A 57 -30.85 24.27 30.90
CA ARG A 57 -29.55 24.93 31.02
C ARG A 57 -28.67 24.25 32.06
N ILE A 58 -29.24 23.86 33.19
CA ILE A 58 -28.55 23.11 34.24
C ILE A 58 -28.13 21.74 33.72
N ALA A 59 -29.02 21.02 33.04
CA ALA A 59 -28.71 19.72 32.43
C ALA A 59 -27.60 19.84 31.36
N GLY A 60 -27.67 20.84 30.48
CA GLY A 60 -26.63 21.12 29.49
C GLY A 60 -25.28 21.48 30.13
N LYS A 61 -25.30 22.27 31.21
CA LYS A 61 -24.10 22.59 32.00
C LYS A 61 -23.52 21.34 32.67
N LEU A 62 -24.35 20.50 33.30
CA LEU A 62 -23.92 19.24 33.89
C LEU A 62 -23.28 18.29 32.86
N LEU A 63 -23.89 18.13 31.68
CA LEU A 63 -23.31 17.30 30.61
C LEU A 63 -21.95 17.85 30.14
N LYS A 64 -21.85 19.18 29.98
CA LYS A 64 -20.61 19.85 29.59
C LYS A 64 -19.53 19.71 30.67
N ASP A 65 -19.88 19.94 31.94
CA ASP A 65 -18.94 19.92 33.06
C ASP A 65 -18.40 18.50 33.34
N ASN A 66 -19.18 17.46 33.03
CA ASN A 66 -18.76 16.06 33.16
C ASN A 66 -18.15 15.46 31.88
N ALA A 67 -18.00 16.26 30.80
CA ALA A 67 -17.55 15.80 29.49
C ALA A 67 -18.35 14.59 28.94
N VAL A 68 -19.63 14.47 29.33
CA VAL A 68 -20.51 13.38 28.90
C VAL A 68 -21.23 13.84 27.64
N LEU A 69 -20.87 13.23 26.50
CA LEU A 69 -21.57 13.43 25.25
C LEU A 69 -22.84 12.55 25.21
N PRO A 70 -23.94 13.02 24.60
CA PRO A 70 -25.03 12.14 24.19
C PRO A 70 -24.49 10.97 23.39
N GLN A 71 -25.05 9.77 23.60
CA GLN A 71 -24.54 8.53 23.01
C GLN A 71 -24.36 8.62 21.49
N THR A 72 -25.28 9.29 20.79
CA THR A 72 -25.19 9.51 19.33
C THR A 72 -23.96 10.33 18.92
N LEU A 73 -23.64 11.38 19.68
CA LEU A 73 -22.45 12.20 19.43
C LEU A 73 -21.17 11.49 19.82
N GLN A 74 -21.23 10.64 20.85
CA GLN A 74 -20.13 9.79 21.27
C GLN A 74 -19.80 8.74 20.19
N ASP A 75 -20.79 7.98 19.71
CA ASP A 75 -20.61 6.98 18.65
C ASP A 75 -20.06 7.61 17.37
N ARG A 76 -20.52 8.81 17.01
CA ARG A 76 -19.96 9.56 15.88
C ARG A 76 -18.49 9.93 16.07
N ARG A 77 -18.16 10.53 17.23
CA ARG A 77 -16.79 10.90 17.57
C ARG A 77 -15.88 9.68 17.55
N ASP A 78 -16.31 8.57 18.14
CA ASP A 78 -15.54 7.34 18.22
C ASP A 78 -15.29 6.75 16.83
N ALA A 79 -16.30 6.72 15.96
CA ALA A 79 -16.14 6.28 14.56
C ALA A 79 -15.12 7.15 13.80
N GLU A 80 -15.22 8.48 13.91
CA GLU A 80 -14.29 9.41 13.26
C GLU A 80 -12.86 9.25 13.82
N GLN A 81 -12.70 9.12 15.14
CA GLN A 81 -11.41 8.91 15.79
C GLN A 81 -10.77 7.58 15.38
N LEU A 82 -11.54 6.49 15.29
CA LEU A 82 -11.04 5.19 14.83
C LEU A 82 -10.58 5.24 13.37
N CYS A 83 -11.29 5.95 12.50
CA CYS A 83 -10.84 6.19 11.12
C CYS A 83 -9.52 6.97 11.08
N ILE A 84 -9.36 8.00 11.92
CA ILE A 84 -8.11 8.75 12.04
C ILE A 84 -6.99 7.83 12.52
N GLN A 85 -7.22 7.03 13.57
CA GLN A 85 -6.24 6.08 14.10
C GLN A 85 -5.84 5.02 13.06
N ALA A 86 -6.78 4.52 12.26
CA ALA A 86 -6.50 3.60 11.17
C ALA A 86 -5.52 4.24 10.17
N SER A 87 -5.78 5.49 9.76
CA SER A 87 -4.93 6.22 8.81
C SER A 87 -3.53 6.52 9.37
N GLN A 88 -3.45 6.91 10.65
CA GLN A 88 -2.18 7.21 11.33
C GLN A 88 -1.34 5.94 11.51
N THR A 89 -1.96 4.85 11.96
CA THR A 89 -1.30 3.55 12.08
C THR A 89 -0.73 3.13 10.74
N LEU A 90 -1.53 3.17 9.67
CA LEU A 90 -1.07 2.82 8.33
C LEU A 90 0.12 3.69 7.87
N ALA A 91 0.13 4.98 8.18
CA ALA A 91 1.24 5.88 7.87
C ALA A 91 2.53 5.48 8.62
N THR A 92 2.44 5.23 9.94
CA THR A 92 3.57 4.75 10.74
C THR A 92 4.10 3.39 10.23
N GLN A 93 3.22 2.47 9.84
CA GLN A 93 3.62 1.19 9.28
C GLN A 93 4.34 1.35 7.94
N LYS A 94 3.91 2.28 7.08
CA LYS A 94 4.59 2.59 5.82
C LYS A 94 6.02 3.06 6.04
N GLU A 95 6.24 3.94 7.02
CA GLU A 95 7.59 4.40 7.38
C GLU A 95 8.47 3.26 7.90
N TYR A 96 7.92 2.40 8.76
CA TYR A 96 8.64 1.24 9.27
C TYR A 96 9.02 0.26 8.15
N LEU A 97 8.07 -0.04 7.26
CA LEU A 97 8.27 -0.93 6.11
C LEU A 97 9.28 -0.35 5.11
N SER A 98 9.29 0.96 4.89
CA SER A 98 10.29 1.60 4.03
C SER A 98 11.70 1.46 4.59
N ALA A 99 11.88 1.62 5.91
CA ALA A 99 13.15 1.38 6.59
C ALA A 99 13.61 -0.08 6.49
N LEU A 100 12.68 -1.05 6.60
CA LEU A 100 12.99 -2.47 6.36
C LEU A 100 13.39 -2.73 4.90
N LYS A 101 12.67 -2.14 3.94
CA LYS A 101 12.98 -2.27 2.51
C LYS A 101 14.38 -1.72 2.21
N THR A 102 14.77 -0.59 2.78
CA THR A 102 16.14 -0.06 2.63
C THR A 102 17.19 -1.02 3.20
N LYS A 103 16.93 -1.67 4.33
CA LYS A 103 17.84 -2.71 4.89
C LYS A 103 17.97 -3.92 3.96
N ILE A 104 16.86 -4.37 3.36
CA ILE A 104 16.84 -5.46 2.39
C ILE A 104 17.66 -5.08 1.15
N CYS A 105 17.42 -3.90 0.57
CA CYS A 105 18.14 -3.39 -0.60
C CYS A 105 19.64 -3.17 -0.32
N ALA A 106 20.03 -2.79 0.90
CA ALA A 106 21.44 -2.68 1.27
C ALA A 106 22.14 -4.04 1.36
N GLN A 107 21.41 -5.10 1.72
CA GLN A 107 21.99 -6.43 1.96
C GLN A 107 21.94 -7.35 0.73
N ALA A 108 20.95 -7.18 -0.15
CA ALA A 108 20.78 -7.98 -1.35
C ALA A 108 21.99 -7.97 -2.32
N PRO A 109 22.61 -6.82 -2.67
CA PRO A 109 23.74 -6.78 -3.61
C PRO A 109 24.92 -7.61 -3.12
N ALA A 110 25.13 -7.63 -1.80
CA ALA A 110 26.22 -8.38 -1.19
C ALA A 110 26.13 -9.88 -1.47
N LEU A 111 24.93 -10.42 -1.68
CA LEU A 111 24.68 -11.81 -2.02
C LEU A 111 24.69 -12.05 -3.54
N CYS A 112 24.10 -11.14 -4.33
CA CYS A 112 23.96 -11.29 -5.78
C CYS A 112 25.28 -11.23 -6.54
N ARG A 113 26.23 -10.41 -6.09
CA ARG A 113 27.53 -10.23 -6.77
C ARG A 113 28.32 -11.52 -6.99
N PHE A 114 28.07 -12.58 -6.21
CA PHE A 114 28.84 -13.83 -6.28
C PHE A 114 28.34 -14.83 -7.31
N PHE A 115 27.21 -14.56 -7.96
CA PHE A 115 26.73 -15.39 -9.05
C PHE A 115 27.30 -14.88 -10.38
N PRO A 116 27.59 -15.77 -11.34
CA PRO A 116 28.12 -15.36 -12.64
C PRO A 116 27.06 -14.69 -13.53
N ASP A 117 25.83 -15.19 -13.48
CA ASP A 117 24.73 -14.78 -14.34
C ASP A 117 23.38 -15.03 -13.67
N ARG A 118 22.36 -14.32 -14.17
CA ARG A 118 20.99 -14.33 -13.62
C ARG A 118 20.33 -15.72 -13.59
N PRO A 119 20.41 -16.58 -14.63
CA PRO A 119 19.78 -17.89 -14.58
C PRO A 119 20.48 -18.83 -13.58
N THR A 120 21.81 -18.76 -13.44
CA THR A 120 22.52 -19.51 -12.38
C THR A 120 22.09 -19.05 -10.99
N ALA A 121 21.93 -17.74 -10.80
CA ALA A 121 21.44 -17.19 -9.54
C ALA A 121 20.00 -17.65 -9.24
N LEU A 122 19.08 -17.58 -10.20
CA LEU A 122 17.71 -18.08 -10.04
C LEU A 122 17.67 -19.56 -9.65
N ALA A 123 18.45 -20.40 -10.35
CA ALA A 123 18.55 -21.82 -10.06
C ALA A 123 19.12 -22.10 -8.66
N ALA A 124 20.17 -21.37 -8.27
CA ALA A 124 20.81 -21.53 -6.96
C ALA A 124 19.94 -21.02 -5.80
N LEU A 125 19.18 -19.94 -6.02
CA LEU A 125 18.26 -19.37 -5.04
C LEU A 125 16.93 -20.12 -4.99
N GLY A 126 16.60 -20.92 -6.01
CA GLY A 126 15.33 -21.61 -6.11
C GLY A 126 14.14 -20.68 -6.37
N LEU A 127 14.37 -19.61 -7.13
CA LEU A 127 13.37 -18.58 -7.41
C LEU A 127 12.78 -18.74 -8.82
N PRO A 128 11.46 -18.58 -9.00
CA PRO A 128 10.84 -18.68 -10.32
C PRO A 128 11.13 -17.46 -11.20
N THR A 129 11.22 -16.28 -10.59
CA THR A 129 11.45 -14.99 -11.24
C THR A 129 12.44 -14.17 -10.43
N TRP A 130 13.09 -13.21 -11.08
CA TRP A 130 14.05 -12.33 -10.41
C TRP A 130 13.32 -11.29 -9.57
N PRO A 131 13.50 -11.27 -8.25
CA PRO A 131 12.86 -10.28 -7.39
C PRO A 131 13.40 -8.87 -7.64
N GLU A 132 12.52 -7.87 -7.56
CA GLU A 132 12.84 -6.46 -7.79
C GLU A 132 13.91 -5.91 -6.82
N TYR A 133 14.05 -6.50 -5.65
CA TYR A 133 15.00 -6.08 -4.62
C TYR A 133 16.40 -6.69 -4.77
N LEU A 134 16.61 -7.59 -5.74
CA LEU A 134 17.92 -8.19 -6.02
C LEU A 134 18.64 -7.44 -7.14
N SER A 135 19.88 -7.01 -6.87
CA SER A 135 20.76 -6.40 -7.88
C SER A 135 21.31 -7.43 -8.87
N GLU A 136 21.63 -7.00 -10.09
CA GLU A 136 22.20 -7.88 -11.12
C GLU A 136 23.53 -8.53 -10.66
N PRO A 137 23.80 -9.78 -11.08
CA PRO A 137 25.00 -10.52 -10.68
C PRO A 137 26.27 -9.98 -11.36
N GLU A 138 27.42 -10.08 -10.68
CA GLU A 138 28.71 -9.54 -11.13
C GLU A 138 29.80 -10.60 -11.38
N GLY A 139 29.58 -11.85 -10.96
CA GLY A 139 30.59 -12.91 -11.06
C GLY A 139 31.80 -12.75 -10.12
N ALA A 140 31.64 -11.98 -9.04
CA ALA A 140 32.68 -11.77 -8.03
C ALA A 140 33.11 -13.10 -7.37
N PRO A 141 34.37 -13.22 -6.92
CA PRO A 141 34.85 -14.42 -6.26
C PRO A 141 34.07 -14.71 -4.97
N LEU A 142 33.64 -15.97 -4.80
CA LEU A 142 32.90 -16.40 -3.61
C LEU A 142 33.64 -16.06 -2.30
N PRO A 143 32.96 -15.54 -1.27
CA PRO A 143 33.59 -15.20 -0.01
C PRO A 143 33.78 -16.47 0.84
N ALA A 144 34.12 -16.31 2.12
CA ALA A 144 34.11 -17.41 3.07
C ALA A 144 32.71 -18.05 3.13
N ARG A 145 32.64 -19.39 3.10
CA ARG A 145 31.38 -20.16 3.10
C ARG A 145 30.40 -19.73 4.19
N ARG A 146 30.92 -19.51 5.40
CA ARG A 146 30.12 -19.09 6.55
C ARG A 146 29.48 -17.72 6.30
N ALA A 147 30.27 -16.73 5.92
CA ALA A 147 29.78 -15.38 5.62
C ALA A 147 28.72 -15.36 4.50
N PHE A 148 28.92 -16.17 3.45
CA PHE A 148 27.95 -16.31 2.36
C PHE A 148 26.60 -16.85 2.85
N ILE A 149 26.63 -17.96 3.60
CA ILE A 149 25.42 -18.61 4.11
C ILE A 149 24.72 -17.73 5.16
N ASP A 150 25.47 -17.13 6.07
CA ASP A 150 24.92 -16.26 7.12
C ASP A 150 24.29 -14.99 6.52
N GLY A 151 24.92 -14.41 5.49
CA GLY A 151 24.36 -13.29 4.74
C GLY A 151 23.04 -13.63 4.06
N ALA A 152 22.93 -14.83 3.49
CA ALA A 152 21.70 -15.32 2.86
C ALA A 152 20.57 -15.56 3.86
N LYS A 153 20.87 -16.19 5.00
CA LYS A 153 19.90 -16.40 6.08
C LYS A 153 19.33 -15.08 6.57
N ARG A 154 20.21 -14.11 6.85
CA ARG A 154 19.80 -12.79 7.32
C ARG A 154 18.95 -12.06 6.28
N LEU A 155 19.25 -12.18 4.98
CA LEU A 155 18.41 -11.61 3.92
C LEU A 155 17.02 -12.28 3.90
N ALA A 156 16.94 -13.60 3.98
CA ALA A 156 15.68 -14.34 4.04
C ALA A 156 14.84 -13.96 5.28
N GLU A 157 15.48 -13.81 6.43
CA GLU A 157 14.83 -13.35 7.66
C GLU A 157 14.25 -11.94 7.51
N LEU A 158 14.99 -11.01 6.89
CA LEU A 158 14.50 -9.65 6.64
C LEU A 158 13.30 -9.63 5.68
N VAL A 159 13.35 -10.38 4.58
CA VAL A 159 12.24 -10.48 3.62
C VAL A 159 11.01 -11.11 4.30
N ALA A 160 11.20 -12.18 5.07
CA ALA A 160 10.12 -12.81 5.83
C ALA A 160 9.55 -11.89 6.92
N ALA A 161 10.39 -11.08 7.59
CA ALA A 161 9.93 -10.09 8.56
C ALA A 161 9.12 -8.98 7.90
N TYR A 162 9.55 -8.48 6.73
CA TYR A 162 8.81 -7.48 5.95
C TYR A 162 7.42 -7.99 5.55
N ASN A 163 7.33 -9.18 4.94
CA ASN A 163 6.06 -9.74 4.51
C ASN A 163 5.11 -10.02 5.68
N ARG A 164 5.63 -10.56 6.80
CA ARG A 164 4.83 -10.74 8.03
C ARG A 164 4.32 -9.41 8.57
N ARG A 165 5.14 -8.36 8.53
CA ARG A 165 4.73 -7.05 9.03
C ARG A 165 3.66 -6.39 8.16
N ILE A 166 3.68 -6.63 6.84
CA ILE A 166 2.58 -6.20 5.95
C ILE A 166 1.25 -6.82 6.39
N GLU A 167 1.21 -8.14 6.58
CA GLU A 167 -0.04 -8.81 6.97
C GLU A 167 -0.55 -8.31 8.33
N VAL A 168 0.35 -8.08 9.29
CA VAL A 168 0.00 -7.48 10.59
C VAL A 168 -0.55 -6.05 10.41
N ALA A 169 0.10 -5.22 9.59
CA ALA A 169 -0.35 -3.85 9.34
C ALA A 169 -1.73 -3.79 8.66
N ILE A 170 -2.00 -4.70 7.72
CA ILE A 170 -3.31 -4.83 7.07
C ILE A 170 -4.37 -5.24 8.10
N ALA A 171 -4.09 -6.25 8.94
CA ALA A 171 -5.02 -6.70 9.96
C ALA A 171 -5.34 -5.59 10.98
N GLU A 172 -4.32 -4.90 11.52
CA GLU A 172 -4.50 -3.79 12.45
C GLU A 172 -5.35 -2.66 11.83
N TYR A 173 -5.09 -2.30 10.57
CA TYR A 173 -5.87 -1.29 9.85
C TYR A 173 -7.34 -1.69 9.68
N LEU A 174 -7.60 -2.93 9.24
CA LEU A 174 -8.95 -3.43 9.05
C LEU A 174 -9.71 -3.58 10.37
N ASP A 175 -9.03 -3.90 11.46
CA ASP A 175 -9.63 -3.99 12.79
C ASP A 175 -10.12 -2.62 13.27
N PHE A 176 -9.36 -1.53 13.05
CA PHE A 176 -9.84 -0.18 13.35
C PHE A 176 -11.04 0.22 12.48
N LEU A 177 -11.02 -0.10 11.18
CA LEU A 177 -12.17 0.17 10.31
C LEU A 177 -13.42 -0.63 10.69
N ARG A 178 -13.25 -1.87 11.13
CA ARG A 178 -14.37 -2.71 11.61
C ARG A 178 -14.99 -2.10 12.87
N GLN A 179 -14.17 -1.62 13.81
CA GLN A 179 -14.66 -0.92 15.00
C GLN A 179 -15.37 0.40 14.62
N ALA A 180 -14.82 1.16 13.68
CA ALA A 180 -15.43 2.39 13.19
C ALA A 180 -16.81 2.12 12.54
N ASN A 181 -16.90 1.07 11.71
CA ASN A 181 -18.16 0.64 11.11
C ASN A 181 -19.18 0.22 12.18
N ALA A 182 -18.78 -0.50 13.22
CA ALA A 182 -19.68 -0.87 14.31
C ALA A 182 -20.24 0.37 15.04
N CYS A 183 -19.42 1.38 15.32
CA CYS A 183 -19.88 2.65 15.89
C CYS A 183 -20.85 3.38 14.94
N ALA A 184 -20.54 3.44 13.65
CA ALA A 184 -21.38 4.05 12.62
C ALA A 184 -22.74 3.33 12.49
N GLU A 185 -22.75 1.99 12.53
CA GLU A 185 -23.98 1.19 12.48
C GLU A 185 -24.88 1.43 13.69
N ARG A 186 -24.31 1.46 14.91
CA ARG A 186 -25.07 1.79 16.13
C ARG A 186 -25.70 3.17 16.04
N LEU A 187 -24.93 4.17 15.58
CA LEU A 187 -25.43 5.53 15.35
C LEU A 187 -26.57 5.54 14.30
N ASN A 188 -26.36 4.88 13.16
CA ASN A 188 -27.35 4.84 12.08
C ASN A 188 -28.66 4.19 12.53
N GLN A 189 -28.59 3.13 13.34
CA GLN A 189 -29.76 2.50 13.95
C GLN A 189 -30.49 3.49 14.87
N GLN A 190 -29.79 4.18 15.78
CA GLN A 190 -30.38 5.18 16.66
C GLN A 190 -31.06 6.32 15.89
N VAL A 191 -30.43 6.80 14.81
CA VAL A 191 -31.01 7.83 13.93
C VAL A 191 -32.24 7.30 13.20
N ALA A 192 -32.23 6.06 12.71
CA ALA A 192 -33.37 5.47 12.01
C ALA A 192 -34.61 5.27 12.90
N PHE A 193 -34.42 4.96 14.19
CA PHE A 193 -35.53 4.81 15.14
C PHE A 193 -35.99 6.12 15.80
N SER A 194 -35.19 7.17 15.74
CA SER A 194 -35.52 8.46 16.36
C SER A 194 -36.34 9.34 15.44
N ARG A 195 -37.42 9.92 15.97
CA ARG A 195 -38.21 10.96 15.28
C ARG A 195 -37.55 12.33 15.31
N HIS A 196 -36.56 12.54 16.18
CA HIS A 196 -36.02 13.85 16.52
C HIS A 196 -34.59 14.06 16.02
N LEU A 197 -33.92 13.00 15.55
CA LEU A 197 -32.56 13.10 15.02
C LEU A 197 -32.61 13.34 13.51
N PRO A 198 -31.83 14.31 12.98
CA PRO A 198 -31.77 14.53 11.55
C PRO A 198 -31.03 13.40 10.83
N ALA A 199 -31.52 13.02 9.65
CA ALA A 199 -30.90 12.00 8.80
C ALA A 199 -29.44 12.31 8.43
N GLY A 200 -29.05 13.59 8.40
CA GLY A 200 -27.68 14.02 8.14
C GLY A 200 -26.65 13.63 9.21
N LEU A 201 -27.07 13.05 10.34
CA LEU A 201 -26.17 12.47 11.32
C LEU A 201 -25.67 11.07 10.94
N GLN A 202 -26.28 10.41 9.95
CA GLN A 202 -25.86 9.09 9.52
C GLN A 202 -24.43 9.11 8.97
N LEU A 203 -23.66 8.09 9.33
CA LEU A 203 -22.30 7.90 8.83
C LEU A 203 -22.28 6.80 7.77
N LYS A 204 -21.46 7.00 6.74
CA LYS A 204 -21.19 5.98 5.73
C LYS A 204 -20.22 4.95 6.32
N THR A 205 -20.56 3.67 6.20
CA THR A 205 -19.64 2.57 6.52
C THR A 205 -18.65 2.34 5.38
N SER A 206 -17.45 1.92 5.72
CA SER A 206 -16.40 1.58 4.77
C SER A 206 -16.54 0.13 4.31
N ASP A 207 -16.35 -0.12 3.01
CA ASP A 207 -16.23 -1.49 2.49
C ASP A 207 -14.84 -2.04 2.85
N LEU A 208 -14.80 -3.05 3.73
CA LEU A 208 -13.55 -3.64 4.22
C LEU A 208 -12.80 -4.38 3.11
N THR A 209 -13.50 -4.94 2.12
CA THR A 209 -12.88 -5.68 1.01
C THR A 209 -12.16 -4.71 0.07
N GLU A 210 -12.82 -3.58 -0.24
CA GLU A 210 -12.21 -2.52 -1.04
C GLU A 210 -11.03 -1.89 -0.30
N ALA A 211 -11.18 -1.63 1.00
CA ALA A 211 -10.12 -1.09 1.83
C ALA A 211 -8.90 -2.03 1.92
N GLU A 212 -9.11 -3.34 2.07
CA GLU A 212 -8.04 -4.33 2.04
C GLU A 212 -7.31 -4.32 0.70
N ALA A 213 -8.04 -4.35 -0.41
CA ALA A 213 -7.47 -4.32 -1.74
C ALA A 213 -6.61 -3.06 -1.96
N GLN A 214 -7.11 -1.89 -1.58
CA GLN A 214 -6.37 -0.62 -1.65
C GLN A 214 -5.06 -0.66 -0.85
N VAL A 215 -5.09 -1.20 0.38
CA VAL A 215 -3.88 -1.31 1.21
C VAL A 215 -2.90 -2.33 0.65
N ARG A 216 -3.36 -3.48 0.15
CA ARG A 216 -2.51 -4.49 -0.51
C ARG A 216 -1.84 -3.94 -1.76
N THR A 217 -2.53 -3.11 -2.54
CA THR A 217 -1.93 -2.41 -3.68
C THR A 217 -0.89 -1.39 -3.22
N ALA A 218 -1.15 -0.67 -2.11
CA ALA A 218 -0.20 0.31 -1.57
C ALA A 218 1.03 -0.32 -0.88
N LEU A 219 0.89 -1.55 -0.36
CA LEU A 219 1.92 -2.28 0.37
C LEU A 219 2.14 -3.67 -0.28
N PRO A 220 2.77 -3.73 -1.47
CA PRO A 220 2.97 -4.99 -2.15
C PRO A 220 3.94 -5.89 -1.35
N PRO A 221 3.60 -7.19 -1.18
CA PRO A 221 4.51 -8.14 -0.57
C PRO A 221 5.73 -8.38 -1.47
N LEU A 222 6.89 -8.67 -0.88
CA LEU A 222 8.08 -9.04 -1.63
C LEU A 222 8.04 -10.53 -1.97
N THR A 223 8.65 -10.91 -3.09
CA THR A 223 8.83 -12.32 -3.46
C THR A 223 9.53 -13.07 -2.32
N PRO A 224 8.90 -14.08 -1.70
CA PRO A 224 9.48 -14.78 -0.57
C PRO A 224 10.68 -15.62 -1.00
N LEU A 225 11.72 -15.66 -0.16
CA LEU A 225 12.86 -16.55 -0.37
C LEU A 225 12.54 -17.94 0.20
N PRO A 226 13.01 -19.04 -0.44
CA PRO A 226 12.77 -20.38 0.06
C PRO A 226 13.33 -20.60 1.47
N THR A 227 12.63 -21.37 2.30
CA THR A 227 13.06 -21.69 3.67
C THR A 227 14.34 -22.53 3.71
N ASP A 228 14.61 -23.28 2.64
CA ASP A 228 15.81 -24.10 2.44
C ASP A 228 16.96 -23.35 1.74
N LEU A 229 16.87 -22.02 1.57
CA LEU A 229 17.85 -21.18 0.87
C LEU A 229 19.29 -21.46 1.32
N ALA A 230 19.53 -21.54 2.63
CA ALA A 230 20.86 -21.79 3.18
C ALA A 230 21.42 -23.16 2.74
N GLN A 231 20.57 -24.18 2.60
CA GLN A 231 20.97 -25.51 2.14
C GLN A 231 21.30 -25.49 0.64
N ARG A 232 20.46 -24.83 -0.17
CA ARG A 232 20.69 -24.66 -1.62
C ARG A 232 21.99 -23.93 -1.91
N LEU A 233 22.23 -22.81 -1.23
CA LEU A 233 23.45 -22.03 -1.38
C LEU A 233 24.69 -22.78 -0.88
N ASN A 234 24.53 -23.61 0.14
CA ASN A 234 25.60 -24.50 0.58
C ASN A 234 25.94 -25.57 -0.47
N GLN A 235 24.94 -26.12 -1.16
CA GLN A 235 25.16 -27.04 -2.28
C GLN A 235 25.85 -26.33 -3.45
N TYR A 236 25.35 -25.15 -3.84
CA TYR A 236 25.97 -24.30 -4.85
C TYR A 236 27.44 -23.97 -4.52
N TYR A 237 27.74 -23.61 -3.27
CA TYR A 237 29.11 -23.32 -2.85
C TYR A 237 30.03 -24.54 -3.03
N LYS A 238 29.55 -25.75 -2.71
CA LYS A 238 30.30 -27.01 -2.88
C LYS A 238 30.53 -27.37 -4.34
N THR A 239 29.59 -27.06 -5.23
CA THR A 239 29.72 -27.33 -6.67
C THR A 239 30.65 -26.31 -7.33
N ALA A 240 30.54 -25.01 -6.97
CA ALA A 240 31.38 -23.94 -7.49
C ALA A 240 32.84 -24.01 -7.00
N ARG A 241 33.08 -24.51 -5.77
CA ARG A 241 34.42 -24.75 -5.22
C ARG A 241 34.65 -26.24 -4.98
N PRO A 242 34.89 -27.04 -6.03
CA PRO A 242 35.24 -28.44 -5.84
C PRO A 242 36.54 -28.52 -5.03
N SER A 243 36.57 -29.42 -4.05
CA SER A 243 37.75 -29.65 -3.21
C SER A 243 38.99 -29.96 -4.05
N LEU A 244 40.18 -29.63 -3.54
CA LEU A 244 41.46 -29.93 -4.21
C LEU A 244 41.54 -31.39 -4.69
N TRP A 245 41.05 -32.34 -3.88
CA TRP A 245 40.95 -33.75 -4.26
C TRP A 245 40.06 -34.03 -5.48
N ARG A 246 38.92 -33.32 -5.62
CA ARG A 246 38.08 -33.44 -6.82
C ARG A 246 38.75 -32.83 -8.05
N ARG A 247 39.51 -31.75 -7.88
CA ARG A 247 40.30 -31.15 -8.97
C ARG A 247 41.41 -32.11 -9.44
N LEU A 248 42.13 -32.73 -8.50
CA LEU A 248 43.17 -33.73 -8.80
C LEU A 248 42.60 -34.98 -9.50
N LYS A 249 41.48 -35.54 -9.01
CA LYS A 249 40.83 -36.70 -9.65
C LYS A 249 40.26 -36.40 -11.05
N LYS A 250 39.88 -35.15 -11.32
CA LYS A 250 39.39 -34.75 -12.66
C LYS A 250 40.56 -34.65 -13.65
N ASN A 251 41.71 -34.15 -13.21
CA ASN A 251 42.92 -34.11 -14.04
C ASN A 251 43.53 -35.49 -14.29
N SER A 252 43.42 -36.43 -13.34
CA SER A 252 43.98 -37.78 -13.51
C SER A 252 43.24 -38.66 -14.53
N ARG A 253 42.04 -38.26 -14.98
CA ARG A 253 41.28 -38.98 -16.04
C ARG A 253 41.56 -38.49 -17.46
N ILE A 254 42.36 -37.45 -17.63
CA ILE A 254 42.65 -36.87 -18.96
C ILE A 254 43.93 -37.49 -19.59
N ALA A 255 44.66 -38.35 -18.88
CA ALA A 255 45.95 -38.89 -19.33
C ALA A 255 45.89 -40.19 -20.17
N VAL A 256 44.72 -40.65 -20.61
CA VAL A 256 44.63 -41.77 -21.57
C VAL A 256 43.95 -41.28 -22.83
N SER A 257 44.76 -40.72 -23.73
CA SER A 257 44.40 -40.50 -25.12
C SER A 257 44.65 -41.79 -25.89
N PRO A 258 43.61 -42.55 -26.31
CA PRO A 258 43.80 -43.55 -27.34
C PRO A 258 43.97 -42.82 -28.67
N ASN A 259 45.23 -42.79 -29.11
CA ASN A 259 45.63 -42.52 -30.48
C ASN A 259 44.88 -43.50 -31.40
N THR A 260 43.83 -43.06 -32.10
CA THR A 260 43.39 -43.72 -33.34
C THR A 260 42.64 -42.75 -34.26
N CYS A 261 43.32 -42.42 -35.35
CA CYS A 261 42.85 -42.37 -36.74
C CYS A 261 41.62 -41.54 -37.11
N SER A 262 41.90 -40.38 -37.69
CA SER A 262 41.72 -40.07 -39.13
C SER A 262 40.61 -40.84 -39.87
N CYS A 263 39.58 -40.11 -40.35
CA CYS A 263 39.19 -40.01 -41.77
C CYS A 263 37.75 -39.49 -41.90
N SER A 264 37.60 -38.35 -42.57
CA SER A 264 36.83 -38.21 -43.83
C SER A 264 36.10 -36.88 -43.92
N VAL A 265 36.64 -36.10 -44.84
CA VAL A 265 36.10 -34.89 -45.47
C VAL A 265 34.73 -35.20 -46.10
N ALA A 266 33.74 -34.36 -45.83
CA ALA A 266 32.58 -34.19 -46.71
C ALA A 266 32.22 -32.69 -46.77
N LEU A 267 32.74 -32.05 -47.82
CA LEU A 267 32.25 -30.78 -48.35
C LEU A 267 30.80 -30.94 -48.83
N SER A 268 29.92 -30.00 -48.47
CA SER A 268 28.92 -29.48 -49.41
C SER A 268 28.17 -28.24 -48.89
N PRO A 269 27.57 -27.45 -49.80
CA PRO A 269 27.51 -26.00 -49.69
C PRO A 269 26.10 -25.43 -49.51
N ASN A 270 26.06 -24.11 -49.30
CA ASN A 270 25.02 -23.15 -49.70
C ASN A 270 23.56 -23.37 -49.26
N SER A 271 23.04 -22.42 -48.47
CA SER A 271 21.81 -21.68 -48.84
C SER A 271 21.56 -20.52 -47.87
N SER A 272 21.99 -19.35 -48.32
CA SER A 272 21.16 -18.15 -48.53
C SER A 272 19.79 -18.03 -47.83
N VAL A 273 19.54 -16.79 -47.36
CA VAL A 273 18.27 -16.03 -47.47
C VAL A 273 17.43 -15.85 -46.18
N ASN A 274 17.27 -14.56 -45.86
CA ASN A 274 16.05 -13.85 -45.43
C ASN A 274 15.84 -13.36 -43.98
N THR A 275 16.00 -12.04 -43.86
CA THR A 275 15.00 -11.01 -43.47
C THR A 275 14.45 -10.96 -42.04
N ALA A 276 14.74 -9.80 -41.44
CA ALA A 276 13.78 -8.79 -40.95
C ALA A 276 13.06 -9.00 -39.62
N LYS A 277 13.25 -8.01 -38.73
CA LYS A 277 12.24 -7.12 -38.09
C LYS A 277 12.83 -6.68 -36.74
N CYS A 278 13.16 -5.40 -36.57
CA CYS A 278 12.30 -4.36 -35.97
C CYS A 278 11.60 -4.84 -34.70
N TRP A 279 11.80 -4.11 -33.59
CA TRP A 279 10.84 -3.60 -32.59
C TRP A 279 11.68 -2.65 -31.70
N ALA A 280 11.46 -1.34 -31.77
CA ALA A 280 10.46 -0.53 -31.06
C ALA A 280 10.90 -0.25 -29.61
#